data_AF-A0A0B0EL91-F1
#
_entry.id   AF-A0A0B0EL91-F1
#
_cell.length_a   1.000
_cell.length_b   1.000
_cell.length_c   1.000
_cell.angle_alpha   90.00
_cell.angle_beta   90.00
_cell.angle_gamma   90.00
#
_symmetry.space_group_name_H-M   'P 1'
#
loop_
_entity.id
_entity.type
_entity.pdbx_description
1 polymer ?
#
loop_
_entity_poly.entity_id
_entity_poly.type
_entity_poly.pdbx_seq_one_letter_code
_entity_poly.pdbx_strand_id
1 'polypeptide(L)'
;MIKTITPEICKKLEEIGFDDGEINTIGIIHELNTREYSIDIKKLINQVAFEKLSKGIGETFVKGKWGNEDFFGAVENLRKEKNK
;
A
#
# COMPACT_ATOMS: atom_id res chain seq x y z
N MET A 1 -9.47 -25.52 5.40
CA MET A 1 -8.11 -26.02 5.10
C MET A 1 -7.29 -24.81 4.66
N ILE A 2 -6.27 -24.42 5.42
CA ILE A 2 -5.48 -23.22 5.10
C ILE A 2 -4.72 -23.51 3.81
N LYS A 3 -4.95 -22.70 2.76
CA LYS A 3 -4.10 -22.71 1.57
C LYS A 3 -2.86 -21.88 1.89
N THR A 4 -1.85 -22.54 2.43
CA THR A 4 -0.50 -21.98 2.61
C THR A 4 0.36 -22.38 1.42
N ILE A 5 1.35 -21.54 1.10
CA ILE A 5 2.40 -21.93 0.16
C ILE A 5 3.19 -23.08 0.77
N THR A 6 3.31 -24.19 0.03
CA THR A 6 3.99 -25.39 0.51
C THR A 6 5.50 -25.29 0.27
N PRO A 7 6.33 -26.08 1.00
CA PRO A 7 7.77 -26.13 0.76
C PRO A 7 8.15 -26.47 -0.68
N GLU A 8 7.36 -27.30 -1.37
CA GLU A 8 7.59 -27.62 -2.78
C GLU A 8 7.40 -26.41 -3.69
N ILE A 9 6.46 -25.51 -3.36
CA ILE A 9 6.28 -24.27 -4.12
C ILE A 9 7.42 -23.30 -3.82
N CYS A 10 7.85 -23.17 -2.55
CA CYS A 10 9.02 -22.35 -2.20
C CYS A 10 10.26 -22.77 -2.97
N LYS A 11 10.56 -24.08 -3.00
CA LYS A 11 11.70 -24.63 -3.75
C LYS A 11 11.62 -24.31 -5.24
N LYS A 12 10.43 -24.35 -5.84
CA LYS A 12 10.26 -23.95 -7.25
C LYS A 12 10.51 -22.46 -7.47
N LEU A 13 10.11 -21.61 -6.53
CA LEU A 13 10.38 -20.16 -6.61
C LEU A 13 11.89 -19.89 -6.51
N GLU A 14 12.60 -20.59 -5.63
CA GLU A 14 14.07 -20.54 -5.56
C GLU A 14 14.71 -20.97 -6.90
N GLU A 15 14.24 -22.10 -7.48
CA GLU A 15 14.72 -22.60 -8.78
C GLU A 15 14.47 -21.61 -9.94
N ILE A 16 13.43 -20.77 -9.83
CA ILE A 16 13.12 -19.71 -10.80
C ILE A 16 13.97 -18.45 -10.56
N GLY A 17 14.65 -18.35 -9.42
CA GLY A 17 15.57 -17.26 -9.07
C GLY A 17 15.01 -16.23 -8.11
N PHE A 18 13.91 -16.52 -7.41
CA PHE A 18 13.42 -15.67 -6.33
C PHE A 18 14.25 -15.87 -5.07
N ASP A 19 14.52 -14.79 -4.34
CA ASP A 19 15.20 -14.85 -3.05
C ASP A 19 14.24 -15.13 -1.88
N ASP A 20 14.81 -15.46 -0.72
CA ASP A 20 14.04 -15.78 0.50
C ASP A 20 13.09 -14.66 0.92
N GLY A 21 13.47 -13.40 0.71
CA GLY A 21 12.66 -12.23 1.05
C GLY A 21 11.46 -12.09 0.11
N GLU A 22 11.66 -12.32 -1.18
CA GLU A 22 10.62 -12.35 -2.19
C GLU A 22 9.65 -13.51 -1.96
N ILE A 23 10.17 -14.71 -1.69
CA ILE A 23 9.35 -15.91 -1.39
C ILE A 23 8.51 -15.68 -0.14
N ASN A 24 9.10 -15.12 0.92
CA ASN A 24 8.37 -14.76 2.13
C ASN A 24 7.26 -13.73 1.84
N THR A 25 7.54 -12.73 1.01
CA THR A 25 6.56 -11.73 0.59
C THR A 25 5.38 -12.36 -0.14
N ILE A 26 5.65 -13.28 -1.07
CA ILE A 26 4.62 -14.03 -1.79
C ILE A 26 3.78 -14.86 -0.81
N GLY A 27 4.41 -15.51 0.18
CA GLY A 27 3.73 -16.25 1.24
C GLY A 27 2.75 -15.38 2.04
N ILE A 28 3.21 -14.21 2.51
CA ILE A 28 2.37 -13.26 3.25
C ILE A 28 1.19 -12.79 2.38
N ILE A 29 1.43 -12.39 1.14
CA ILE A 29 0.37 -11.93 0.22
C ILE A 29 -0.64 -13.05 -0.04
N HIS A 30 -0.17 -14.29 -0.23
CA HIS A 30 -1.03 -15.43 -0.43
C HIS A 30 -1.95 -15.64 0.79
N GLU A 31 -1.40 -15.64 2.00
CA GLU A 31 -2.20 -15.78 3.22
C GLU A 31 -3.22 -14.66 3.40
N LEU A 32 -2.84 -13.41 3.13
CA LEU A 32 -3.75 -12.26 3.20
C LEU A 32 -4.93 -12.37 2.21
N ASN A 33 -4.72 -13.05 1.07
CA ASN A 33 -5.74 -13.22 0.05
C ASN A 33 -6.61 -14.48 0.23
N THR A 34 -6.09 -15.56 0.84
CA THR A 34 -6.76 -16.86 0.86
C THR A 34 -7.35 -17.25 2.21
N ARG A 35 -6.90 -16.66 3.32
CA ARG A 35 -7.51 -16.92 4.62
C ARG A 35 -8.79 -16.10 4.80
N GLU A 36 -9.77 -16.71 5.47
CA GLU A 36 -10.88 -15.95 6.04
C GLU A 36 -10.41 -15.27 7.31
N TYR A 37 -10.58 -13.95 7.34
CA TYR A 37 -10.30 -13.12 8.49
C TYR A 37 -11.61 -12.63 9.09
N SER A 38 -11.70 -12.56 10.41
CA SER A 38 -12.83 -11.95 11.12
C SER A 38 -12.91 -10.43 10.93
N ILE A 39 -11.94 -9.84 10.22
CA ILE A 39 -11.76 -8.42 9.99
C ILE A 39 -11.52 -8.20 8.50
N ASP A 40 -12.10 -7.14 7.94
CA ASP A 40 -11.82 -6.73 6.57
C ASP A 40 -10.41 -6.13 6.45
N ILE A 41 -9.44 -6.98 6.10
CA ILE A 41 -8.04 -6.59 5.94
C ILE A 41 -7.87 -5.52 4.86
N LYS A 42 -8.64 -5.55 3.77
CA LYS A 42 -8.52 -4.55 2.70
C LYS A 42 -8.92 -3.18 3.22
N LYS A 43 -9.99 -3.11 4.00
CA LYS A 43 -10.39 -1.88 4.70
C LYS A 43 -9.30 -1.38 5.65
N LEU A 44 -8.68 -2.28 6.41
CA LEU A 44 -7.60 -1.91 7.34
C LEU A 44 -6.36 -1.38 6.61
N ILE A 45 -5.93 -2.03 5.52
CA ILE A 45 -4.83 -1.57 4.66
C ILE A 45 -5.13 -0.16 4.13
N ASN A 46 -6.34 0.06 3.61
CA ASN A 46 -6.74 1.35 3.09
C ASN A 46 -6.77 2.44 4.17
N GLN A 47 -7.21 2.12 5.39
CA GLN A 47 -7.20 3.05 6.53
C GLN A 47 -5.77 3.45 6.91
N VAL A 48 -4.86 2.48 7.04
CA VAL A 48 -3.46 2.75 7.38
C VAL A 48 -2.75 3.52 6.26
N ALA A 49 -3.00 3.17 5.00
CA ALA A 49 -2.45 3.88 3.86
C ALA A 49 -2.94 5.34 3.82
N PHE A 50 -4.23 5.56 4.04
CA PHE A 50 -4.81 6.90 4.11
C PHE A 50 -4.22 7.71 5.28
N GLU A 51 -4.12 7.13 6.48
CA GLU A 51 -3.52 7.79 7.64
C GLU A 51 -2.07 8.23 7.37
N LYS A 52 -1.25 7.33 6.83
CA LYS A 52 0.15 7.64 6.47
C LYS A 52 0.24 8.72 5.40
N LEU A 53 -0.63 8.66 4.38
CA LEU A 53 -0.69 9.68 3.34
C LEU A 53 -1.07 11.05 3.92
N SER A 54 -2.13 11.11 4.74
CA SER A 54 -2.55 12.34 5.41
C SER A 54 -1.45 12.91 6.28
N LYS A 55 -0.71 12.06 7.01
CA LYS A 55 0.44 12.48 7.81
C LYS A 55 1.56 13.05 6.94
N GLY A 56 1.94 12.36 5.87
CA GLY A 56 3.00 12.82 4.96
C GLY A 56 2.65 14.13 4.25
N ILE A 57 1.38 14.29 3.85
CA ILE A 57 0.85 15.57 3.34
C ILE A 57 1.01 16.63 4.42
N GLY A 58 0.48 16.42 5.63
CA GLY A 58 0.56 17.39 6.74
C GLY A 58 2.00 17.80 7.07
N GLU A 59 2.92 16.85 7.14
CA GLU A 59 4.35 17.13 7.37
C GLU A 59 4.97 17.97 6.25
N THR A 60 4.57 17.74 5.00
CA THR A 60 5.04 18.52 3.84
C THR A 60 4.51 19.95 3.90
N PHE A 61 3.24 20.14 4.28
CA PHE A 61 2.65 21.47 4.50
C PHE A 61 3.39 22.25 5.58
N VAL A 62 3.65 21.61 6.73
CA VAL A 62 4.39 22.23 7.84
C VAL A 62 5.82 22.59 7.44
N LYS A 63 6.54 21.67 6.77
CA LYS A 63 7.91 21.92 6.31
C LYS A 63 7.98 23.01 5.23
N GLY A 64 7.00 23.04 4.33
CA GLY A 64 6.93 24.03 3.26
C GLY A 64 6.50 25.43 3.72
N LYS A 65 5.99 25.57 4.95
CA LYS A 65 5.27 26.77 5.43
C LYS A 65 4.09 27.16 4.52
N TRP A 66 3.46 26.17 3.90
CA TRP A 66 2.34 26.43 3.01
C TRP A 66 1.11 26.81 3.82
N GLY A 67 0.51 27.94 3.48
CA GLY A 67 -0.75 28.38 4.05
C GLY A 67 -1.93 27.68 3.38
N ASN A 68 -3.13 27.88 3.93
CA ASN A 68 -4.36 27.37 3.33
C ASN A 68 -4.56 27.89 1.89
N GLU A 69 -4.16 29.13 1.61
CA GLU A 69 -4.28 29.74 0.29
C GLU A 69 -3.41 29.04 -0.77
N ASP A 70 -2.21 28.60 -0.40
CA ASP A 70 -1.31 27.84 -1.28
C ASP A 70 -1.90 26.47 -1.65
N PHE A 71 -2.56 25.80 -0.69
CA PHE A 71 -3.25 24.52 -0.94
C PHE A 71 -4.39 24.69 -1.93
N PHE A 72 -5.32 25.62 -1.69
CA PHE A 72 -6.46 25.82 -2.56
C PHE A 72 -6.02 26.27 -3.96
N GLY A 73 -4.99 27.11 -4.06
CA GLY A 73 -4.39 27.49 -5.35
C GLY A 73 -3.84 26.29 -6.13
N ALA A 74 -3.10 25.39 -5.46
CA ALA A 74 -2.58 24.18 -6.09
C ALA A 74 -3.69 23.20 -6.53
N VAL A 75 -4.71 23.00 -5.69
CA VAL A 75 -5.87 22.14 -6.00
C VAL A 75 -6.65 22.69 -7.19
N GLU A 76 -6.84 24.00 -7.26
CA GLU A 76 -7.59 24.64 -8.33
C GLU A 76 -6.84 24.59 -9.68
N ASN A 77 -5.51 24.74 -9.65
CA ASN A 77 -4.65 24.58 -10.82
C ASN A 77 -4.70 23.15 -11.37
N LEU A 78 -4.56 22.13 -10.51
CA LEU A 78 -4.67 20.72 -10.89
C LEU A 78 -6.05 20.38 -11.49
N ARG A 79 -7.12 20.97 -10.94
CA ARG A 79 -8.48 20.78 -11.46
C ARG A 79 -8.65 21.39 -12.86
N LYS A 80 -8.04 22.54 -13.12
CA LYS A 80 -8.05 23.20 -14.44
C LYS A 80 -7.27 22.43 -15.48
N GLU A 81 -6.14 21.82 -15.11
CA GLU A 81 -5.35 20.97 -16.02
C GLU A 81 -6.07 19.67 -16.41
N LYS A 82 -6.81 19.04 -15.49
CA LYS A 82 -7.55 17.80 -15.78
C LYS A 82 -8.78 17.98 -16.66
N ASN A 83 -9.31 19.19 -16.75
CA ASN A 83 -10.50 19.54 -17.54
C ASN A 83 -10.15 20.14 -18.91
N LYS A 84 -8.87 20.10 -19.30
CA LYS A 84 -8.34 20.52 -20.60
C LYS A 84 -8.08 19.30 -21.48
#